data_AF-A0A8C5PM45-F1
#
_entry.id   AF-A0A8C5PM45-F1
#
_cell.length_a   1.000
_cell.length_b   1.000
_cell.length_c   1.000
_cell.angle_alpha   90.00
_cell.angle_beta   90.00
_cell.angle_gamma   90.00
#
_symmetry.space_group_name_H-M   'P 1'
#
loop_
_entity.id
_entity.type
_entity.pdbx_description
1 polymer ?
#
loop_
_entity_poly.entity_id
_entity_poly.type
_entity_poly.pdbx_seq_one_letter_code
_entity_poly.pdbx_strand_id
1 'polypeptide(L)'
;MCHSGVLLAAAVCTKAGKAIVSRQFVEMTRTRIEGLLAAFPKLMNTGKQHTFVETESVRYVYQPMEKLYMVLITTKNSNILEDLETLRLFSRVIPEYCRALEETEISDHCFDLIFAFDEIVALGYRENVNLAQIRTFTEMDSHEEKVFRAVRETQEREAKAEMRRKAKELQQARRDAERQGKKAPAFGGFGNSSSSISSSATTIITETIMEPEKTKTAPIPSRSSGSSKALKLGAKGKEVDNFVDKLKSEGETIVTQSSGKRSSEVAKVLSPPVNTESVHLKIEEKITLTCSRDGGLQNMEVHGLVMLRVSDDKYGRIRVHIDNEDKKGVQLQTHPNVDKKLFTSESIIGLKNSEKSFPLNSDVGVLKWRLQTTDESFIPLTINCWPSESGNGCDVNIEYELQEDRLELNDVVITIPLPAGVGSPVIGDIDGDYHHDSRRNTLEWTLPVIDSKNKTGSLEFSIAGHPNDFFPVTVSFVSKKNYCSLQVRNIELDLVIFSFPTHC
;
A
#
# COMPACT_ATOMS: atom_id res chain seq x y z
N MET A 1 -4.96 19.62 19.42
CA MET A 1 -4.09 18.44 19.61
C MET A 1 -4.85 17.45 20.48
N CYS A 2 -5.75 16.69 19.85
CA CYS A 2 -6.49 15.64 20.54
C CYS A 2 -5.54 14.46 20.71
N HIS A 3 -5.32 14.04 21.96
CA HIS A 3 -4.44 12.93 22.28
C HIS A 3 -5.13 11.63 21.83
N SER A 4 -4.84 11.20 20.60
CA SER A 4 -5.15 9.84 20.13
C SER A 4 -4.26 8.86 20.88
N GLY A 5 -4.84 7.73 21.31
CA GLY A 5 -4.21 6.79 22.22
C GLY A 5 -2.87 6.24 21.74
N VAL A 6 -2.08 5.79 22.71
CA VAL A 6 -0.67 5.41 22.51
C VAL A 6 -0.53 3.88 22.49
N LEU A 7 0.16 3.38 21.47
CA LEU A 7 0.68 2.01 21.40
C LEU A 7 1.88 1.88 22.36
N LEU A 8 1.76 1.00 23.36
CA LEU A 8 2.78 0.87 24.40
C LEU A 8 3.91 -0.06 23.97
N ALA A 9 3.56 -1.23 23.44
CA ALA A 9 4.53 -2.23 23.00
C ALA A 9 3.94 -3.17 21.95
N ALA A 10 4.81 -3.69 21.10
CA ALA A 10 4.55 -4.80 20.19
C ALA A 10 5.41 -6.00 20.60
N ALA A 11 4.85 -7.21 20.58
CA ALA A 11 5.56 -8.41 20.97
C ALA A 11 5.11 -9.63 20.16
N VAL A 12 6.08 -10.46 19.78
CA VAL A 12 5.84 -11.81 19.29
C VAL A 12 6.07 -12.77 20.45
N CYS A 13 5.06 -13.57 20.79
CA CYS A 13 5.14 -14.53 21.89
C CYS A 13 4.67 -15.92 21.47
N THR A 14 5.12 -16.93 22.20
CA THR A 14 4.64 -18.31 22.06
C THR A 14 3.26 -18.47 22.70
N LYS A 15 2.58 -19.60 22.44
CA LYS A 15 1.30 -19.92 23.12
C LYS A 15 1.41 -19.99 24.65
N ALA A 16 2.62 -20.21 25.17
CA ALA A 16 2.91 -20.22 26.61
C ALA A 16 3.10 -18.81 27.20
N GLY A 17 3.03 -17.74 26.39
CA GLY A 17 3.24 -16.35 26.84
C GLY A 17 4.70 -15.94 26.99
N LYS A 18 5.64 -16.80 26.58
CA LYS A 18 7.06 -16.45 26.50
C LYS A 18 7.27 -15.49 25.32
N ALA A 19 7.76 -14.29 25.59
CA ALA A 19 8.12 -13.31 24.58
C ALA A 19 9.41 -13.74 23.86
N ILE A 20 9.36 -13.76 22.53
CA ILE A 20 10.53 -14.04 21.65
C ILE A 20 11.18 -12.71 21.29
N VAL A 21 10.37 -11.77 20.78
CA VAL A 21 10.77 -10.40 20.48
C VAL A 21 9.73 -9.47 21.09
N SER A 22 10.18 -8.40 21.75
CA SER A 22 9.29 -7.33 22.21
C SER A 22 9.95 -5.98 22.02
N ARG A 23 9.25 -5.09 21.32
CA ARG A 23 9.62 -3.70 21.11
C ARG A 23 8.69 -2.79 21.91
N GLN A 24 9.26 -1.93 22.74
CA GLN A 24 8.51 -0.94 23.52
C GLN A 24 8.65 0.42 22.85
N PHE A 25 7.51 1.11 22.65
CA PHE A 25 7.48 2.44 22.05
C PHE A 25 7.31 3.56 23.09
N VAL A 26 6.96 3.17 24.31
CA VAL A 26 6.85 4.04 25.49
C VAL A 26 7.74 3.48 26.58
N GLU A 27 8.35 4.36 27.38
CA GLU A 27 9.22 3.98 28.49
C GLU A 27 8.48 3.10 29.50
N MET A 28 8.87 1.84 29.56
CA MET A 28 8.28 0.80 30.40
C MET A 28 9.40 -0.06 30.99
N THR A 29 9.29 -0.43 32.26
CA THR A 29 10.28 -1.32 32.88
C THR A 29 10.14 -2.74 32.32
N ARG A 30 11.28 -3.43 32.17
CA ARG A 30 11.33 -4.81 31.66
C ARG A 30 10.39 -5.75 32.43
N THR A 31 10.42 -5.69 33.76
CA THR A 31 9.57 -6.50 34.64
C THR A 31 8.08 -6.30 34.38
N ARG A 32 7.67 -5.08 34.02
CA ARG A 32 6.28 -4.77 33.70
C ARG A 32 5.85 -5.43 32.39
N ILE A 33 6.67 -5.35 31.34
CA ILE A 33 6.37 -5.97 30.04
C ILE A 33 6.33 -7.50 30.15
N GLU A 34 7.33 -8.10 30.79
CA GLU A 34 7.37 -9.55 31.02
C GLU A 34 6.16 -10.01 31.84
N GLY A 35 5.76 -9.26 32.87
CA GLY A 35 4.55 -9.55 33.65
C GLY A 35 3.25 -9.47 32.83
N LEU A 36 3.12 -8.46 31.96
CA LEU A 36 1.95 -8.30 31.08
C LEU A 36 1.87 -9.45 30.05
N LEU A 37 2.99 -9.81 29.43
CA LEU A 37 3.04 -10.90 28.44
C LEU A 37 2.89 -12.30 29.07
N ALA A 38 3.38 -12.51 30.30
CA ALA A 38 3.16 -13.77 31.02
C ALA A 38 1.71 -13.94 31.49
N ALA A 39 0.99 -12.85 31.74
CA ALA A 39 -0.43 -12.87 32.08
C ALA A 39 -1.32 -13.10 30.86
N PHE A 40 -0.89 -12.69 29.66
CA PHE A 40 -1.67 -12.74 28.43
C PHE A 40 -2.33 -14.10 28.12
N PRO A 41 -1.62 -15.25 28.14
CA PRO A 41 -2.24 -16.55 27.82
C PRO A 41 -3.37 -16.93 28.77
N LYS A 42 -3.31 -16.50 30.04
CA LYS A 42 -4.34 -16.79 31.05
C LYS A 42 -5.63 -15.98 30.82
N LEU A 43 -5.53 -14.90 30.05
CA LEU A 43 -6.64 -14.01 29.73
C LEU A 43 -7.34 -14.42 28.41
N MET A 44 -6.73 -15.29 27.61
CA MET A 44 -7.34 -15.86 26.42
C MET A 44 -8.30 -16.99 26.82
N ASN A 45 -9.60 -16.70 26.90
CA ASN A 45 -10.61 -17.75 27.07
C ASN A 45 -10.69 -18.58 25.79
N THR A 46 -10.43 -19.89 25.89
CA THR A 46 -10.32 -20.90 24.83
C THR A 46 -11.61 -21.16 24.00
N GLY A 47 -12.58 -20.25 24.00
CA GLY A 47 -13.85 -20.41 23.31
C GLY A 47 -14.48 -19.14 22.73
N LYS A 48 -13.83 -17.98 22.80
CA LYS A 48 -14.32 -16.75 22.15
C LYS A 48 -13.23 -16.17 21.25
N GLN A 49 -13.50 -16.10 19.95
CA GLN A 49 -12.60 -15.46 18.97
C GLN A 49 -12.67 -13.93 19.08
N HIS A 50 -12.22 -13.36 20.20
CA HIS A 50 -12.02 -11.92 20.31
C HIS A 50 -10.56 -11.57 20.02
N THR A 51 -10.32 -10.69 19.06
CA THR A 51 -8.98 -10.31 18.55
C THR A 51 -8.24 -9.27 19.44
N PHE A 52 -8.35 -9.36 20.77
CA PHE A 52 -9.23 -8.47 21.52
C PHE A 52 -9.43 -8.82 23.00
N VAL A 53 -8.54 -8.45 23.93
CA VAL A 53 -8.77 -8.61 25.38
C VAL A 53 -8.50 -7.32 26.14
N GLU A 54 -9.45 -6.88 26.95
CA GLU A 54 -9.30 -5.72 27.83
C GLU A 54 -9.10 -6.15 29.28
N THR A 55 -8.09 -5.58 29.94
CA THR A 55 -7.87 -5.72 31.39
C THR A 55 -8.15 -4.41 32.09
N GLU A 56 -7.89 -4.28 33.39
CA GLU A 56 -8.09 -3.02 34.12
C GLU A 56 -7.17 -1.89 33.62
N SER A 57 -5.92 -2.20 33.27
CA SER A 57 -4.91 -1.18 32.96
C SER A 57 -4.53 -1.08 31.48
N VAL A 58 -4.61 -2.16 30.71
CA VAL A 58 -4.20 -2.19 29.29
C VAL A 58 -5.15 -3.03 28.44
N ARG A 59 -5.15 -2.77 27.13
CA ARG A 59 -5.82 -3.58 26.11
C ARG A 59 -4.75 -4.39 25.36
N TYR A 60 -5.01 -5.68 25.20
CA TYR A 60 -4.22 -6.58 24.35
C TYR A 60 -4.97 -6.79 23.04
N VAL A 61 -4.36 -6.39 21.94
CA VAL A 61 -4.84 -6.67 20.59
C VAL A 61 -3.92 -7.72 20.02
N TYR A 62 -4.46 -8.86 19.58
CA TYR A 62 -3.61 -9.99 19.21
C TYR A 62 -4.16 -10.75 18.02
N GLN A 63 -3.24 -11.35 17.27
CA GLN A 63 -3.52 -12.17 16.10
C GLN A 63 -2.71 -13.47 16.20
N PRO A 64 -3.35 -14.65 16.09
CA PRO A 64 -2.63 -15.92 16.01
C PRO A 64 -1.85 -16.01 14.70
N MET A 65 -0.61 -16.50 14.78
CA MET A 65 0.31 -16.76 13.67
C MET A 65 0.91 -18.16 13.83
N GLU A 66 0.22 -19.18 13.31
CA GLU A 66 0.61 -20.60 13.43
C GLU A 66 0.86 -21.06 14.89
N LYS A 67 2.13 -21.21 15.29
CA LYS A 67 2.57 -21.61 16.64
C LYS A 67 2.81 -20.42 17.57
N LEU A 68 2.70 -19.20 17.07
CA LEU A 68 3.03 -17.95 17.74
C LEU A 68 1.82 -17.01 17.79
N TYR A 69 1.95 -15.95 18.57
CA TYR A 69 1.01 -14.85 18.66
C TYR A 69 1.74 -13.54 18.42
N MET A 70 1.17 -12.70 17.56
CA MET A 70 1.53 -11.28 17.52
C MET A 70 0.60 -10.51 18.45
N VAL A 71 1.17 -9.76 19.38
CA VAL A 71 0.44 -9.05 20.44
C VAL A 71 0.86 -7.59 20.46
N LEU A 72 -0.10 -6.69 20.39
CA LEU A 72 0.03 -5.27 20.67
C LEU A 72 -0.58 -4.95 22.03
N ILE A 73 0.16 -4.21 22.84
CA ILE A 73 -0.31 -3.69 24.13
C ILE A 73 -0.62 -2.21 23.92
N THR A 74 -1.89 -1.83 24.08
CA THR A 74 -2.37 -0.46 23.90
C THR A 74 -3.12 0.04 25.12
N THR A 75 -3.34 1.35 25.16
CA THR A 75 -4.20 1.98 26.18
C THR A 75 -5.67 1.82 25.81
N LYS A 76 -6.58 1.80 26.81
CA LYS A 76 -8.03 1.69 26.57
C LYS A 76 -8.62 2.80 25.71
N ASN A 77 -7.98 3.98 25.77
CA ASN A 77 -8.39 5.16 25.04
C ASN A 77 -7.89 5.15 23.58
N SER A 78 -7.11 4.14 23.17
CA SER A 78 -6.70 3.96 21.77
C SER A 78 -7.87 3.53 20.89
N ASN A 79 -7.82 3.95 19.63
CA ASN A 79 -8.77 3.53 18.62
C ASN A 79 -8.50 2.08 18.22
N ILE A 80 -9.39 1.18 18.62
CA ILE A 80 -9.22 -0.25 18.39
C ILE A 80 -9.18 -0.63 16.91
N LEU A 81 -9.90 0.10 16.05
CA LEU A 81 -9.88 -0.18 14.61
C LEU A 81 -8.51 0.13 14.00
N GLU A 82 -7.88 1.21 14.48
CA GLU A 82 -6.53 1.61 14.08
C GLU A 82 -5.47 0.65 14.65
N ASP A 83 -5.61 0.23 15.91
CA ASP A 83 -4.74 -0.77 16.53
C ASP A 83 -4.82 -2.12 15.78
N LEU A 84 -6.02 -2.55 15.35
CA LEU A 84 -6.22 -3.78 14.59
C LEU A 84 -5.61 -3.70 13.18
N GLU A 85 -5.72 -2.56 12.52
CA GLU A 85 -5.09 -2.36 11.21
C GLU A 85 -3.56 -2.34 11.34
N THR A 86 -3.05 -1.71 12.40
CA THR A 86 -1.62 -1.71 12.74
C THR A 86 -1.13 -3.13 13.01
N LEU A 87 -1.85 -3.92 13.81
CA LEU A 87 -1.54 -5.34 14.09
C LEU A 87 -1.47 -6.18 12.82
N ARG A 88 -2.36 -5.94 11.86
CA ARG A 88 -2.34 -6.61 10.55
C ARG A 88 -1.09 -6.25 9.76
N LEU A 89 -0.62 -5.01 9.84
CA LEU A 89 0.62 -4.59 9.19
C LEU A 89 1.84 -5.28 9.84
N PHE A 90 1.93 -5.29 11.17
CA PHE A 90 2.95 -6.04 11.91
C PHE A 90 3.00 -7.53 11.51
N SER A 91 1.83 -8.18 11.45
CA SER A 91 1.72 -9.60 11.10
C SER A 91 2.12 -9.88 9.64
N ARG A 92 2.01 -8.91 8.74
CA ARG A 92 2.46 -9.01 7.34
C ARG A 92 3.93 -8.74 7.14
N VAL A 93 4.55 -7.98 8.03
CA VAL A 93 5.98 -7.65 7.96
C VAL A 93 6.85 -8.83 8.41
N ILE A 94 6.39 -9.64 9.36
CA ILE A 94 7.17 -10.80 9.85
C ILE A 94 7.52 -11.79 8.71
N PRO A 95 6.58 -12.24 7.84
CA PRO A 95 6.90 -13.13 6.72
C PRO A 95 7.84 -12.56 5.64
N GLU A 96 8.08 -11.25 5.62
CA GLU A 96 9.03 -10.64 4.68
C GLU A 96 10.48 -10.92 5.07
N TYR A 97 10.74 -11.05 6.37
CA TYR A 97 12.07 -11.29 6.93
C TYR A 97 12.27 -12.76 7.34
N CYS A 98 11.22 -13.41 7.84
CA CYS A 98 11.26 -14.82 8.26
C CYS A 98 10.49 -15.69 7.26
N ARG A 99 11.12 -16.73 6.71
CA ARG A 99 10.48 -17.68 5.78
C ARG A 99 9.63 -18.71 6.50
N ALA A 100 10.05 -19.16 7.69
CA ALA A 100 9.24 -19.97 8.59
C ALA A 100 8.94 -19.22 9.89
N LEU A 101 7.71 -19.38 10.39
CA LEU A 101 7.24 -18.74 11.62
C LEU A 101 7.61 -19.57 12.86
N GLU A 102 8.90 -19.86 13.01
CA GLU A 102 9.46 -20.62 14.13
C GLU A 102 10.24 -19.73 15.10
N GLU A 103 10.40 -20.18 16.36
CA GLU A 103 11.04 -19.39 17.42
C GLU A 103 12.51 -19.07 17.12
N THR A 104 13.24 -20.00 16.49
CA THR A 104 14.65 -19.82 16.13
C THR A 104 14.83 -18.76 15.07
N GLU A 105 14.06 -18.80 13.98
CA GLU A 105 14.20 -17.89 12.84
C GLU A 105 13.83 -16.45 13.22
N ILE A 106 12.80 -16.27 14.04
CA ILE A 106 12.41 -14.95 14.55
C ILE A 106 13.46 -14.38 15.50
N SER A 107 14.13 -15.24 16.28
CA SER A 107 15.25 -14.82 17.12
C SER A 107 16.46 -14.40 16.27
N ASP A 108 16.76 -15.13 15.19
CA ASP A 108 17.88 -14.83 14.30
C ASP A 108 17.68 -13.50 13.57
N HIS A 109 16.45 -13.18 13.17
CA HIS A 109 16.07 -11.92 12.51
C HIS A 109 15.49 -10.85 13.46
N CYS A 110 15.76 -10.94 14.77
CA CYS A 110 15.14 -10.06 15.75
C CYS A 110 15.46 -8.57 15.55
N PHE A 111 16.67 -8.23 15.12
CA PHE A 111 17.08 -6.85 14.88
C PHE A 111 16.42 -6.26 13.63
N ASP A 112 16.36 -7.04 12.54
CA ASP A 112 15.68 -6.64 11.29
C ASP A 112 14.19 -6.35 11.55
N LEU A 113 13.55 -7.21 12.34
CA LEU A 113 12.17 -7.02 12.77
C LEU A 113 11.99 -5.78 13.65
N ILE A 114 12.91 -5.52 14.60
CA ILE A 114 12.85 -4.31 15.44
C ILE A 114 12.96 -3.04 14.58
N PHE A 115 13.88 -3.01 13.61
CA PHE A 115 14.00 -1.86 12.70
C PHE A 115 12.73 -1.66 11.89
N ALA A 116 12.18 -2.74 11.31
CA ALA A 116 10.91 -2.65 10.60
C ALA A 116 9.75 -2.21 11.52
N PHE A 117 9.76 -2.59 12.80
CA PHE A 117 8.75 -2.19 13.77
C PHE A 117 8.82 -0.70 14.14
N ASP A 118 10.02 -0.13 14.21
CA ASP A 118 10.23 1.30 14.44
C ASP A 118 9.70 2.15 13.26
N GLU A 119 9.78 1.65 12.03
CA GLU A 119 9.20 2.32 10.85
C GLU A 119 7.66 2.26 10.81
N ILE A 120 7.04 1.30 11.51
CA ILE A 120 5.57 1.18 11.59
C ILE A 120 5.01 2.10 12.68
N VAL A 121 5.72 2.22 13.81
CA VAL A 121 5.28 2.97 14.99
C VAL A 121 6.41 3.80 15.55
N ALA A 122 6.25 5.12 15.52
CA ALA A 122 7.17 6.06 16.13
C ALA A 122 6.59 6.60 17.46
N LEU A 123 7.29 6.37 18.57
CA LEU A 123 6.92 6.86 19.91
C LEU A 123 5.47 6.51 20.34
N GLY A 124 4.96 5.38 19.85
CA GLY A 124 3.62 4.88 20.16
C GLY A 124 2.52 5.48 19.29
N TYR A 125 2.89 6.25 18.26
CA TYR A 125 1.99 6.71 17.21
C TYR A 125 2.22 5.92 15.94
N ARG A 126 1.13 5.45 15.32
CA ARG A 126 1.18 4.75 14.05
C ARG A 126 1.64 5.70 12.95
N GLU A 127 2.57 5.24 12.13
CA GLU A 127 2.92 5.90 10.88
C GLU A 127 2.11 5.34 9.70
N ASN A 128 1.77 6.20 8.74
CA ASN A 128 1.02 5.78 7.56
C ASN A 128 1.98 5.30 6.47
N VAL A 129 2.54 4.12 6.68
CA VAL A 129 3.55 3.50 5.82
C VAL A 129 3.03 2.20 5.18
N ASN A 130 3.46 1.94 3.96
CA ASN A 130 3.22 0.68 3.27
C ASN A 130 4.45 -0.24 3.38
N LEU A 131 4.26 -1.55 3.22
CA LEU A 131 5.30 -2.57 3.32
C LEU A 131 6.49 -2.33 2.38
N ALA A 132 6.23 -1.83 1.17
CA ALA A 132 7.30 -1.43 0.24
C ALA A 132 8.15 -0.25 0.75
N GLN A 133 7.52 0.72 1.43
CA GLN A 133 8.23 1.86 2.01
C GLN A 133 9.05 1.44 3.22
N ILE A 134 8.48 0.58 4.08
CA ILE A 134 9.19 0.00 5.24
C ILE A 134 10.48 -0.68 4.78
N ARG A 135 10.43 -1.43 3.68
CA ARG A 135 11.63 -2.07 3.10
C ARG A 135 12.67 -1.03 2.69
N THR A 136 12.28 -0.01 1.92
CA THR A 136 13.21 1.05 1.49
C THR A 136 13.80 1.84 2.66
N PHE A 137 13.01 2.10 3.71
CA PHE A 137 13.49 2.80 4.90
C PHE A 137 14.44 1.93 5.72
N THR A 138 14.16 0.63 5.84
CA THR A 138 15.03 -0.34 6.52
C THR A 138 16.33 -0.56 5.75
N GLU A 139 16.31 -0.49 4.42
CA GLU A 139 17.51 -0.55 3.56
C GLU A 139 18.42 0.69 3.70
N MET A 140 17.94 1.76 4.36
CA MET A 140 18.65 3.03 4.60
C MET A 140 19.31 3.63 3.34
N ASP A 141 18.78 3.32 2.15
CA ASP A 141 19.35 3.73 0.88
C ASP A 141 18.74 5.06 0.40
N SER A 142 19.38 6.16 0.78
CA SER A 142 18.93 7.50 0.39
C SER A 142 19.38 7.88 -1.01
N HIS A 143 18.42 8.04 -1.92
CA HIS A 143 18.66 8.55 -3.28
C HIS A 143 19.28 9.97 -3.25
N GLU A 144 18.83 10.82 -2.34
CA GLU A 144 19.39 12.18 -2.18
C GLU A 144 20.87 12.14 -1.77
N GLU A 145 21.25 11.19 -0.91
CA GLU A 145 22.65 11.04 -0.50
C GLU A 145 23.54 10.55 -1.65
N LYS A 146 23.05 9.61 -2.47
CA LYS A 146 23.76 9.14 -3.68
C LYS A 146 23.98 10.28 -4.67
N VAL A 147 22.95 11.09 -4.92
CA VAL A 147 23.05 12.27 -5.80
C VAL A 147 24.04 13.27 -5.21
N PHE A 148 23.98 13.55 -3.91
CA PHE A 148 24.89 14.46 -3.24
C PHE A 148 26.36 14.00 -3.34
N ARG A 149 26.63 12.71 -3.11
CA ARG A 149 27.96 12.12 -3.29
C ARG A 149 28.45 12.25 -4.73
N ALA A 150 27.60 11.98 -5.72
CA ALA A 150 27.95 12.10 -7.14
C ALA A 150 28.28 13.55 -7.55
N VAL A 151 27.51 14.52 -7.06
CA VAL A 151 27.77 15.96 -7.29
C VAL A 151 29.10 16.36 -6.65
N ARG A 152 29.35 15.95 -5.41
CA ARG A 152 30.60 16.27 -4.70
C ARG A 152 31.82 15.69 -5.40
N GLU A 153 31.76 14.42 -5.81
CA GLU A 153 32.84 13.79 -6.57
C GLU A 153 33.09 14.48 -7.92
N THR A 154 32.04 14.96 -8.57
CA THR A 154 32.17 15.70 -9.84
C THR A 154 32.85 17.04 -9.63
N GLN A 155 32.46 17.78 -8.57
CA GLN A 155 33.12 19.04 -8.20
C GLN A 155 34.58 18.85 -7.80
N GLU A 156 34.90 17.83 -7.01
CA GLU A 156 36.28 17.50 -6.63
C GLU A 156 37.13 17.14 -7.86
N ARG A 157 36.56 16.37 -8.80
CA ARG A 157 37.22 15.98 -10.05
C ARG A 157 37.48 17.19 -10.95
N GLU A 158 36.52 18.10 -11.07
CA GLU A 158 36.63 19.32 -11.86
C GLU A 158 37.68 20.27 -11.27
N ALA A 159 37.65 20.52 -9.96
CA ALA A 159 38.64 21.34 -9.27
C ALA A 159 40.06 20.78 -9.41
N LYS A 160 40.22 19.45 -9.33
CA LYS A 160 41.53 18.77 -9.52
C LYS A 160 42.00 18.87 -10.97
N ALA A 161 41.10 18.79 -11.95
CA ALA A 161 41.43 18.94 -13.36
C ALA A 161 41.85 20.39 -13.68
N GLU A 162 41.15 21.38 -13.13
CA GLU A 162 41.47 22.80 -13.32
C GLU A 162 42.80 23.16 -12.66
N MET A 163 43.06 22.69 -11.42
CA MET A 163 44.37 22.85 -10.77
C MET A 163 45.49 22.24 -11.61
N ARG A 164 45.29 21.04 -12.17
CA ARG A 164 46.29 20.38 -13.00
C ARG A 164 46.55 21.12 -14.31
N ARG A 165 45.52 21.74 -14.89
CA ARG A 165 45.65 22.57 -16.11
C ARG A 165 46.43 23.85 -15.81
N LYS A 166 46.05 24.60 -14.77
CA LYS A 166 46.74 25.83 -14.35
C LYS A 166 48.19 25.55 -13.94
N ALA A 167 48.47 24.44 -13.27
CA ALA A 167 49.83 24.04 -12.91
C ALA A 167 50.70 23.78 -14.15
N LYS A 168 50.16 23.10 -15.16
CA LYS A 168 50.87 22.87 -16.44
C LYS A 168 51.13 24.17 -17.19
N GLU A 169 50.14 25.06 -17.26
CA GLU A 169 50.26 26.38 -17.90
C GLU A 169 51.33 27.25 -17.20
N LEU A 170 51.32 27.30 -15.85
CA LEU A 170 52.33 28.03 -15.07
C LEU A 170 53.74 27.44 -15.22
N GLN A 171 53.86 26.12 -15.29
CA GLN A 171 55.14 25.43 -15.49
C GLN A 171 55.69 25.69 -16.89
N GLN A 172 54.84 25.68 -17.92
CA GLN A 172 55.22 26.00 -19.29
C GLN A 172 55.64 27.47 -19.43
N ALA A 173 54.88 28.40 -18.83
CA ALA A 173 55.23 29.82 -18.79
C ALA A 173 56.58 30.07 -18.08
N ARG A 174 56.86 29.37 -16.97
CA ARG A 174 58.19 29.44 -16.31
C ARG A 174 59.31 28.94 -17.23
N ARG A 175 59.08 27.82 -17.94
CA ARG A 175 60.07 27.23 -18.85
C ARG A 175 60.34 28.11 -20.07
N ASP A 176 59.32 28.77 -20.60
CA ASP A 176 59.45 29.68 -21.73
C ASP A 176 60.12 31.02 -21.33
N ALA A 177 59.88 31.51 -20.10
CA ALA A 177 60.59 32.65 -19.54
C ALA A 177 62.09 32.37 -19.31
N GLU A 178 62.43 31.14 -18.89
CA GLU A 178 63.81 30.68 -18.71
C GLU A 178 64.55 30.56 -20.06
N ARG A 179 63.86 30.12 -21.12
CA ARG A 179 64.41 30.05 -22.49
C ARG A 179 64.60 31.43 -23.15
N GLN A 180 63.82 32.44 -22.79
CA GLN A 180 63.95 33.80 -23.34
C GLN A 180 65.02 34.65 -22.64
N GLY A 181 65.81 34.09 -21.71
CA GLY A 181 66.95 34.78 -21.10
C GLY A 181 66.60 36.03 -20.28
N LYS A 182 65.31 36.25 -19.98
CA LYS A 182 64.85 37.32 -19.10
C LYS A 182 64.75 36.76 -17.68
N LYS A 183 65.67 37.20 -16.81
CA LYS A 183 65.56 36.98 -15.35
C LYS A 183 64.15 37.37 -14.90
N ALA A 184 63.45 36.43 -14.27
CA ALA A 184 62.13 36.67 -13.70
C ALA A 184 62.17 37.88 -12.75
N PRO A 185 61.11 38.70 -12.67
CA PRO A 185 61.00 39.71 -11.62
C PRO A 185 61.05 38.99 -10.28
N ALA A 186 62.01 39.39 -9.45
CA ALA A 186 62.12 38.96 -8.07
C ALA A 186 60.81 39.29 -7.35
N PHE A 187 60.05 38.26 -6.98
CA PHE A 187 59.02 38.39 -5.98
C PHE A 187 59.73 38.70 -4.66
N GLY A 188 59.65 39.96 -4.23
CA GLY A 188 60.34 40.49 -3.08
C GLY A 188 59.97 39.72 -1.81
N GLY A 189 61.00 39.23 -1.12
CA GLY A 189 60.90 38.85 0.27
C GLY A 189 60.65 40.09 1.14
N PHE A 190 59.85 39.92 2.19
CA PHE A 190 59.80 40.83 3.31
C PHE A 190 60.27 40.08 4.56
N GLY A 191 61.43 40.49 5.08
CA GLY A 191 61.75 40.46 6.51
C GLY A 191 62.38 39.19 7.08
N ASN A 192 63.69 39.02 6.91
CA ASN A 192 64.53 38.31 7.88
C ASN A 192 65.13 39.34 8.84
N SER A 193 64.90 39.18 10.15
CA SER A 193 65.74 39.75 11.19
C SER A 193 66.11 38.64 12.18
N SER A 194 67.40 38.29 12.19
CA SER A 194 68.17 37.70 13.30
C SER A 194 67.51 36.54 14.05
N SER A 195 68.03 35.32 14.02
CA SER A 195 69.30 34.99 14.66
C SER A 195 69.59 33.49 14.49
N SER A 196 70.88 33.20 14.39
CA SER A 196 71.62 31.94 14.58
C SER A 196 70.94 30.90 15.49
N ILE A 197 71.04 29.58 15.30
CA ILE A 197 72.30 28.82 15.24
C ILE A 197 72.04 27.35 14.78
N SER A 198 73.09 26.76 14.18
CA SER A 198 73.48 25.33 13.97
C SER A 198 72.68 24.22 14.68
N SER A 199 72.59 22.96 14.23
CA SER A 199 73.38 22.14 13.31
C SER A 199 72.68 20.79 13.09
N SER A 200 73.00 20.17 11.97
CA SER A 200 72.72 18.81 11.50
C SER A 200 72.94 17.67 12.51
N ALA A 201 72.04 16.68 12.53
CA ALA A 201 72.27 15.33 11.93
C ALA A 201 71.22 14.30 12.41
N THR A 202 70.54 13.72 11.42
CA THR A 202 69.95 12.38 11.24
C THR A 202 70.02 11.37 12.40
N THR A 203 68.94 10.62 12.67
CA THR A 203 68.83 9.13 12.62
C THR A 203 67.37 8.66 12.77
N ILE A 204 67.04 7.57 12.07
CA ILE A 204 65.77 6.84 11.93
C ILE A 204 65.65 5.77 13.06
N ILE A 205 64.47 5.12 13.19
CA ILE A 205 64.13 3.80 13.80
C ILE A 205 63.37 3.95 15.13
N THR A 206 62.31 3.23 15.53
CA THR A 206 61.25 2.34 14.99
C THR A 206 60.32 2.00 16.19
N GLU A 207 59.06 1.63 15.93
CA GLU A 207 58.10 0.88 16.78
C GLU A 207 57.66 1.45 18.14
N THR A 208 56.35 1.57 18.38
CA THR A 208 55.60 0.67 19.28
C THR A 208 54.08 0.85 19.08
N ILE A 209 53.37 -0.28 19.07
CA ILE A 209 51.91 -0.46 19.03
C ILE A 209 51.33 -0.45 20.47
N MET A 210 50.04 -0.09 20.57
CA MET A 210 48.99 -0.51 21.55
C MET A 210 48.29 0.58 22.38
N GLU A 211 47.06 0.87 21.93
CA GLU A 211 45.74 0.89 22.62
C GLU A 211 45.43 1.73 23.88
N PRO A 212 44.13 2.06 24.08
CA PRO A 212 43.68 3.33 24.65
C PRO A 212 43.01 3.18 26.03
N GLU A 213 42.87 4.30 26.76
CA GLU A 213 41.79 4.43 27.77
C GLU A 213 41.21 5.85 27.89
N LYS A 214 39.87 5.87 27.79
CA LYS A 214 38.85 6.64 28.53
C LYS A 214 39.11 8.11 28.86
N THR A 215 38.24 8.97 28.34
CA THR A 215 37.99 10.33 28.85
C THR A 215 36.57 10.49 29.37
N LYS A 216 36.48 11.00 30.62
CA LYS A 216 35.26 11.49 31.28
C LYS A 216 35.20 13.03 31.20
N THR A 217 33.98 13.52 30.96
CA THR A 217 33.31 14.76 31.46
C THR A 217 33.93 16.16 31.25
N ALA A 218 33.23 16.96 30.40
CA ALA A 218 32.70 18.36 30.53
C ALA A 218 33.53 19.48 31.24
N PRO A 219 33.41 20.79 30.90
CA PRO A 219 32.15 21.52 30.60
C PRO A 219 32.20 22.71 29.58
N ILE A 220 31.00 23.27 29.38
CA ILE A 220 30.52 24.34 28.47
C ILE A 220 31.05 25.75 28.82
N PRO A 221 31.17 26.67 27.83
CA PRO A 221 30.97 28.10 28.07
C PRO A 221 29.81 28.73 27.26
N SER A 222 29.28 29.82 27.81
CA SER A 222 27.97 30.43 27.57
C SER A 222 27.93 31.66 26.65
N ARG A 223 26.81 31.79 25.93
CA ARG A 223 26.01 32.99 25.52
C ARG A 223 26.65 34.16 24.73
N SER A 224 25.92 34.61 23.70
CA SER A 224 25.39 35.99 23.61
C SER A 224 24.18 36.11 22.67
N SER A 225 23.31 37.07 22.96
CA SER A 225 22.03 37.40 22.31
C SER A 225 22.19 38.49 21.24
N GLY A 226 21.43 38.44 20.13
CA GLY A 226 21.25 39.62 19.25
C GLY A 226 20.51 39.42 17.92
N SER A 227 19.21 39.75 17.92
CA SER A 227 18.45 40.56 16.94
C SER A 227 18.55 40.38 15.40
N SER A 228 17.40 39.99 14.82
CA SER A 228 16.66 40.63 13.70
C SER A 228 16.93 40.33 12.20
N LYS A 229 15.82 39.91 11.57
CA LYS A 229 15.31 40.20 10.21
C LYS A 229 15.78 39.38 8.98
N ALA A 230 14.78 38.62 8.47
CA ALA A 230 14.36 38.50 7.06
C ALA A 230 15.11 37.50 6.15
N LEU A 231 14.41 36.47 5.63
CA LEU A 231 13.68 36.53 4.36
C LEU A 231 13.02 35.16 4.04
N LYS A 232 11.81 35.29 3.50
CA LYS A 232 10.85 34.28 3.06
C LYS A 232 11.28 33.79 1.67
N LEU A 233 11.43 32.48 1.46
CA LEU A 233 11.67 31.89 0.13
C LEU A 233 10.55 30.91 -0.22
N GLY A 234 9.65 31.41 -1.07
CA GLY A 234 8.72 30.59 -1.83
C GLY A 234 9.34 30.17 -3.17
N ALA A 235 8.89 29.01 -3.62
CA ALA A 235 8.68 28.58 -5.00
C ALA A 235 9.80 28.82 -6.04
N LYS A 236 10.49 27.73 -6.41
CA LYS A 236 10.97 27.50 -7.79
C LYS A 236 10.92 26.01 -8.16
N GLY A 237 9.79 25.59 -8.72
CA GLY A 237 9.65 24.31 -9.46
C GLY A 237 9.99 24.44 -10.95
N LYS A 238 10.87 25.37 -11.34
CA LYS A 238 11.20 25.65 -12.76
C LYS A 238 12.55 25.10 -13.23
N GLU A 239 13.37 24.55 -12.34
CA GLU A 239 14.67 23.98 -12.72
C GLU A 239 14.61 22.47 -13.02
N VAL A 240 13.61 21.77 -12.48
CA VAL A 240 13.43 20.33 -12.68
C VAL A 240 12.88 20.03 -14.09
N ASP A 241 11.96 20.86 -14.61
CA ASP A 241 11.38 20.66 -15.94
C ASP A 241 12.40 20.89 -17.07
N ASN A 242 13.31 21.85 -16.91
CA ASN A 242 14.37 22.13 -17.88
C ASN A 242 15.44 21.01 -17.97
N PHE A 243 15.54 20.17 -16.94
CA PHE A 243 16.45 19.01 -16.93
C PHE A 243 15.81 17.78 -17.58
N VAL A 244 14.51 17.57 -17.33
CA VAL A 244 13.73 16.46 -17.93
C VAL A 244 13.58 16.62 -19.44
N ASP A 245 13.42 17.84 -19.95
CA ASP A 245 13.36 18.09 -21.40
C ASP A 245 14.71 17.88 -22.10
N LYS A 246 15.82 18.03 -21.38
CA LYS A 246 17.17 17.81 -21.92
C LYS A 246 17.50 16.31 -22.06
N LEU A 247 16.99 15.48 -21.16
CA LEU A 247 17.12 14.02 -21.24
C LEU A 247 16.26 13.40 -22.36
N LYS A 248 15.11 14.00 -22.67
CA LYS A 248 14.30 13.60 -23.84
C LYS A 248 14.99 13.94 -25.17
N SER A 249 15.75 15.02 -25.22
CA SER A 249 16.52 15.42 -26.41
C SER A 249 17.75 14.57 -26.69
N GLU A 250 18.17 13.73 -25.74
CA GLU A 250 19.32 12.81 -25.87
C GLU A 250 18.91 11.35 -26.16
N GLY A 251 17.61 11.06 -26.34
CA GLY A 251 17.13 9.80 -26.90
C GLY A 251 16.91 8.64 -25.91
N GLU A 252 16.87 8.89 -24.60
CA GLU A 252 16.55 7.86 -23.59
C GLU A 252 15.04 7.78 -23.28
N THR A 253 14.45 6.60 -23.49
CA THR A 253 13.07 6.28 -23.11
C THR A 253 12.95 6.04 -21.60
N ILE A 254 12.25 6.93 -20.89
CA ILE A 254 11.92 6.80 -19.47
C ILE A 254 10.50 6.24 -19.33
N VAL A 255 10.37 5.01 -18.82
CA VAL A 255 9.10 4.40 -18.41
C VAL A 255 8.83 4.76 -16.95
N THR A 256 7.87 5.64 -16.70
CA THR A 256 7.37 5.98 -15.37
C THR A 256 6.32 4.96 -14.93
N GLN A 257 6.65 4.08 -13.98
CA GLN A 257 5.68 3.18 -13.33
C GLN A 257 5.11 3.85 -12.08
N SER A 258 3.80 4.12 -12.08
CA SER A 258 3.02 4.63 -10.96
C SER A 258 2.41 3.47 -10.15
N SER A 259 2.88 3.26 -8.92
CA SER A 259 2.45 2.15 -8.06
C SER A 259 1.20 2.48 -7.24
N GLY A 260 0.06 1.95 -7.69
CA GLY A 260 -1.22 1.96 -6.98
C GLY A 260 -1.37 0.85 -5.92
N LYS A 261 -2.22 1.14 -4.94
CA LYS A 261 -2.62 0.33 -3.77
C LYS A 261 -3.11 -1.08 -4.14
N ARG A 262 -2.68 -2.11 -3.41
CA ARG A 262 -3.24 -3.47 -3.48
C ARG A 262 -4.13 -3.76 -2.27
N SER A 263 -5.41 -3.99 -2.54
CA SER A 263 -6.37 -4.64 -1.66
C SER A 263 -6.26 -6.17 -1.74
N SER A 264 -6.74 -6.81 -0.69
CA SER A 264 -6.81 -8.24 -0.39
C SER A 264 -7.19 -9.16 -1.56
N GLU A 265 -6.52 -10.31 -1.61
CA GLU A 265 -6.78 -11.45 -2.49
C GLU A 265 -8.17 -12.04 -2.23
N VAL A 266 -9.08 -11.72 -3.14
CA VAL A 266 -10.10 -12.65 -3.64
C VAL A 266 -9.58 -13.05 -5.03
N ALA A 267 -9.64 -14.34 -5.36
CA ALA A 267 -9.08 -14.94 -6.57
C ALA A 267 -9.08 -13.98 -7.78
N LYS A 268 -7.89 -13.55 -8.21
CA LYS A 268 -7.74 -12.87 -9.49
C LYS A 268 -8.00 -13.91 -10.57
N VAL A 269 -9.24 -13.98 -11.03
CA VAL A 269 -9.51 -14.38 -12.41
C VAL A 269 -8.73 -13.38 -13.26
N LEU A 270 -7.62 -13.83 -13.85
CA LEU A 270 -6.79 -13.03 -14.74
C LEU A 270 -7.70 -12.56 -15.89
N SER A 271 -8.06 -11.27 -15.88
CA SER A 271 -8.77 -10.68 -17.00
C SER A 271 -7.85 -10.80 -18.22
N PRO A 272 -8.32 -11.34 -19.36
CA PRO A 272 -7.50 -11.40 -20.57
C PRO A 272 -7.07 -9.98 -20.96
N PRO A 273 -5.89 -9.82 -21.61
CA PRO A 273 -5.43 -8.52 -22.09
C PRO A 273 -6.48 -7.95 -23.06
N VAL A 274 -7.17 -6.90 -22.62
CA VAL A 274 -8.16 -6.20 -23.42
C VAL A 274 -7.41 -5.30 -24.41
N ASN A 275 -7.75 -5.39 -25.70
CA ASN A 275 -7.22 -4.47 -26.70
C ASN A 275 -7.58 -3.03 -26.31
N THR A 276 -6.57 -2.21 -26.03
CA THR A 276 -6.75 -0.81 -25.69
C THR A 276 -6.80 0.04 -26.95
N GLU A 277 -7.92 0.69 -27.19
CA GLU A 277 -8.08 1.67 -28.29
C GLU A 277 -7.57 3.07 -27.88
N SER A 278 -7.55 4.01 -28.83
CA SER A 278 -7.10 5.40 -28.59
C SER A 278 -7.91 6.11 -27.50
N VAL A 279 -9.18 5.74 -27.35
CA VAL A 279 -10.02 6.09 -26.21
C VAL A 279 -10.56 4.79 -25.64
N HIS A 280 -10.18 4.47 -24.41
CA HIS A 280 -10.58 3.24 -23.75
C HIS A 280 -11.35 3.55 -22.47
N LEU A 281 -12.56 3.00 -22.37
CA LEU A 281 -13.41 3.09 -21.19
C LEU A 281 -13.47 1.73 -20.51
N LYS A 282 -13.17 1.72 -19.21
CA LYS A 282 -13.31 0.55 -18.36
C LYS A 282 -14.39 0.81 -17.33
N ILE A 283 -15.44 0.00 -17.36
CA ILE A 283 -16.51 0.03 -16.38
C ILE A 283 -16.30 -1.16 -15.44
N GLU A 284 -16.19 -0.88 -14.15
CA GLU A 284 -16.07 -1.91 -13.12
C GLU A 284 -17.18 -1.70 -12.09
N GLU A 285 -17.82 -2.79 -11.69
CA GLU A 285 -18.79 -2.82 -10.61
C GLU A 285 -18.50 -3.97 -9.66
N LYS A 286 -18.55 -3.69 -8.37
CA LYS A 286 -18.32 -4.63 -7.29
C LYS A 286 -19.53 -4.64 -6.37
N ILE A 287 -20.15 -5.80 -6.24
CA ILE A 287 -21.25 -6.04 -5.30
C ILE A 287 -20.68 -6.73 -4.07
N THR A 288 -21.11 -6.32 -2.89
CA THR A 288 -20.80 -6.99 -1.63
C THR A 288 -22.06 -6.98 -0.79
N LEU A 289 -22.55 -8.17 -0.45
CA LEU A 289 -23.76 -8.35 0.34
C LEU A 289 -23.48 -9.30 1.51
N THR A 290 -24.20 -9.11 2.60
CA THR A 290 -24.17 -9.99 3.77
C THR A 290 -25.59 -10.23 4.21
N CYS A 291 -25.99 -11.50 4.24
CA CYS A 291 -27.31 -11.93 4.71
C CYS A 291 -27.16 -12.71 6.02
N SER A 292 -28.18 -12.65 6.87
CA SER A 292 -28.32 -13.54 8.02
C SER A 292 -28.69 -14.95 7.58
N ARG A 293 -28.60 -15.90 8.52
CA ARG A 293 -28.86 -17.33 8.26
C ARG A 293 -30.29 -17.61 7.79
N ASP A 294 -31.24 -16.77 8.18
CA ASP A 294 -32.66 -16.83 7.81
C ASP A 294 -32.97 -16.15 6.47
N GLY A 295 -31.94 -15.67 5.75
CA GLY A 295 -32.10 -15.02 4.43
C GLY A 295 -32.27 -13.50 4.50
N GLY A 296 -32.37 -12.92 5.70
CA GLY A 296 -32.53 -11.48 5.88
C GLY A 296 -31.31 -10.67 5.43
N LEU A 297 -31.51 -9.60 4.67
CA LEU A 297 -30.39 -8.76 4.21
C LEU A 297 -29.89 -7.86 5.35
N GLN A 298 -28.63 -8.04 5.76
CA GLN A 298 -28.01 -7.15 6.76
C GLN A 298 -27.45 -5.88 6.13
N ASN A 299 -26.71 -6.02 5.03
CA ASN A 299 -26.13 -4.91 4.27
C ASN A 299 -25.83 -5.36 2.85
N MET A 300 -26.16 -4.52 1.87
CA MET A 300 -25.73 -4.65 0.49
C MET A 300 -25.10 -3.33 0.03
N GLU A 301 -23.90 -3.43 -0.51
CA GLU A 301 -23.17 -2.31 -1.11
C GLU A 301 -22.80 -2.66 -2.55
N VAL A 302 -23.12 -1.75 -3.46
CA VAL A 302 -22.65 -1.81 -4.85
C VAL A 302 -21.79 -0.60 -5.11
N HIS A 303 -20.58 -0.85 -5.59
CA HIS A 303 -19.60 0.15 -5.93
C HIS A 303 -19.23 0.04 -7.38
N GLY A 304 -19.42 1.11 -8.16
CA GLY A 304 -18.93 1.12 -9.52
C GLY A 304 -18.12 2.35 -9.87
N LEU A 305 -17.34 2.19 -10.93
CA LEU A 305 -16.36 3.15 -11.41
C LEU A 305 -16.26 3.07 -12.92
N VAL A 306 -16.33 4.23 -13.57
CA VAL A 306 -15.92 4.39 -14.97
C VAL A 306 -14.53 5.02 -14.99
N MET A 307 -13.57 4.29 -15.56
CA MET A 307 -12.23 4.78 -15.87
C MET A 307 -12.12 5.10 -17.35
N LEU A 308 -11.62 6.28 -17.65
CA LEU A 308 -11.33 6.75 -18.99
C LEU A 308 -9.81 6.84 -19.17
N ARG A 309 -9.32 6.24 -20.24
CA ARG A 309 -7.93 6.35 -20.70
C ARG A 309 -7.92 6.90 -22.12
N VAL A 310 -7.15 7.95 -22.36
CA VAL A 310 -6.96 8.54 -23.69
C VAL A 310 -5.49 8.38 -24.05
N SER A 311 -5.20 7.77 -25.20
CA SER A 311 -3.82 7.50 -25.65
C SER A 311 -3.37 8.44 -26.77
N ASP A 312 -4.29 9.01 -27.53
CA ASP A 312 -4.02 9.92 -28.66
C ASP A 312 -4.51 11.34 -28.36
N ASP A 313 -3.63 12.32 -28.58
CA ASP A 313 -3.85 13.76 -28.34
C ASP A 313 -5.06 14.32 -29.09
N LYS A 314 -5.40 13.74 -30.26
CA LYS A 314 -6.58 14.12 -31.04
C LYS A 314 -7.89 13.93 -30.27
N TYR A 315 -7.91 12.98 -29.34
CA TYR A 315 -9.06 12.65 -28.49
C TYR A 315 -8.92 13.20 -27.07
N GLY A 316 -7.98 14.13 -26.84
CA GLY A 316 -7.78 14.77 -25.54
C GLY A 316 -9.02 15.54 -25.05
N ARG A 317 -9.89 15.98 -25.98
CA ARG A 317 -11.13 16.69 -25.68
C ARG A 317 -12.33 15.88 -26.18
N ILE A 318 -12.92 15.12 -25.27
CA ILE A 318 -14.08 14.27 -25.54
C ILE A 318 -15.16 14.47 -24.49
N ARG A 319 -16.39 14.12 -24.86
CA ARG A 319 -17.55 14.02 -23.99
C ARG A 319 -18.06 12.59 -24.02
N VAL A 320 -18.33 12.03 -22.84
CA VAL A 320 -18.84 10.66 -22.70
C VAL A 320 -20.29 10.72 -22.25
N HIS A 321 -21.18 10.16 -23.06
CA HIS A 321 -22.62 10.07 -22.76
C HIS A 321 -22.89 8.83 -21.93
N ILE A 322 -23.55 9.01 -20.78
CA ILE A 322 -23.95 7.92 -19.89
C ILE A 322 -25.47 7.79 -19.93
N ASP A 323 -25.95 6.61 -20.30
CA ASP A 323 -27.35 6.25 -20.09
C ASP A 323 -27.52 5.79 -18.64
N ASN A 324 -28.40 6.48 -17.92
CA ASN A 324 -28.77 6.16 -16.55
C ASN A 324 -30.26 5.83 -16.48
N GLU A 325 -30.58 4.55 -16.60
CA GLU A 325 -31.93 4.03 -16.41
C GLU A 325 -32.13 3.42 -15.01
N ASP A 326 -31.22 3.73 -14.08
CA ASP A 326 -31.25 3.14 -12.76
C ASP A 326 -32.36 3.77 -11.89
N LYS A 327 -33.24 2.90 -11.39
CA LYS A 327 -34.35 3.27 -10.48
C LYS A 327 -34.04 2.91 -9.02
N LYS A 328 -32.84 2.41 -8.74
CA LYS A 328 -32.42 1.83 -7.47
C LYS A 328 -31.94 2.88 -6.45
N GLY A 329 -31.88 4.16 -6.85
CA GLY A 329 -31.47 5.26 -5.98
C GLY A 329 -29.94 5.37 -5.84
N VAL A 330 -29.22 4.98 -6.88
CA VAL A 330 -27.75 5.01 -6.91
C VAL A 330 -27.21 6.44 -6.72
N GLN A 331 -26.24 6.59 -5.81
CA GLN A 331 -25.57 7.87 -5.58
C GLN A 331 -24.40 8.03 -6.56
N LEU A 332 -24.50 9.03 -7.43
CA LEU A 332 -23.50 9.34 -8.45
C LEU A 332 -22.53 10.43 -7.99
N GLN A 333 -21.24 10.22 -8.21
CA GLN A 333 -20.18 11.20 -7.92
C GLN A 333 -19.23 11.33 -9.12
N THR A 334 -19.15 12.53 -9.68
CA THR A 334 -18.22 12.85 -10.77
C THR A 334 -16.88 13.35 -10.25
N HIS A 335 -15.84 13.20 -11.07
CA HIS A 335 -14.51 13.72 -10.76
C HIS A 335 -14.52 15.26 -10.59
N PRO A 336 -13.68 15.86 -9.72
CA PRO A 336 -13.66 17.31 -9.50
C PRO A 336 -13.47 18.18 -10.75
N ASN A 337 -12.78 17.64 -11.77
CA ASN A 337 -12.53 18.32 -13.05
C ASN A 337 -13.67 18.15 -14.06
N VAL A 338 -14.67 17.31 -13.80
CA VAL A 338 -15.85 17.09 -14.67
C VAL A 338 -16.91 18.14 -14.38
N ASP A 339 -17.57 18.64 -15.43
CA ASP A 339 -18.68 19.58 -15.30
C ASP A 339 -19.89 18.90 -14.67
N LYS A 340 -20.14 19.25 -13.40
CA LYS A 340 -21.25 18.71 -12.63
C LYS A 340 -22.60 19.14 -13.20
N LYS A 341 -22.73 20.36 -13.73
CA LYS A 341 -24.00 20.86 -14.25
C LYS A 341 -24.38 20.08 -15.51
N LEU A 342 -23.42 19.93 -16.42
CA LEU A 342 -23.60 19.16 -17.66
C LEU A 342 -23.98 17.71 -17.36
N PHE A 343 -23.31 17.07 -16.41
CA PHE A 343 -23.66 15.71 -16.00
C PHE A 343 -25.07 15.63 -15.38
N THR A 344 -25.46 16.57 -14.53
CA THR A 344 -26.77 16.55 -13.88
C THR A 344 -27.92 16.86 -14.84
N SER A 345 -27.72 17.72 -15.86
CA SER A 345 -28.77 18.08 -16.81
C SER A 345 -28.89 17.11 -17.98
N GLU A 346 -27.76 16.60 -18.49
CA GLU A 346 -27.70 15.87 -19.76
C GLU A 346 -27.09 14.46 -19.61
N SER A 347 -26.61 14.07 -18.43
CA SER A 347 -25.87 12.81 -18.21
C SER A 347 -24.59 12.68 -19.04
N ILE A 348 -23.96 13.82 -19.33
CA ILE A 348 -22.71 13.90 -20.11
C ILE A 348 -21.53 14.19 -19.20
N ILE A 349 -20.48 13.37 -19.32
CA ILE A 349 -19.19 13.56 -18.67
C ILE A 349 -18.28 14.35 -19.62
N GLY A 350 -18.01 15.61 -19.30
CA GLY A 350 -17.03 16.46 -19.96
C GLY A 350 -16.21 17.26 -18.95
N LEU A 351 -15.04 17.76 -19.33
CA LEU A 351 -14.22 18.60 -18.45
C LEU A 351 -14.85 19.99 -18.27
N LYS A 352 -14.76 20.56 -17.05
CA LYS A 352 -15.22 21.93 -16.75
C LYS A 352 -14.55 23.00 -17.59
N ASN A 353 -13.28 22.77 -17.93
CA ASN A 353 -12.52 23.67 -18.78
C ASN A 353 -12.35 22.97 -20.13
N SER A 354 -13.08 23.45 -21.14
CA SER A 354 -13.06 22.94 -22.51
C SER A 354 -11.69 23.12 -23.20
N GLU A 355 -10.84 24.03 -22.71
CA GLU A 355 -9.48 24.19 -23.23
C GLU A 355 -8.51 23.10 -22.73
N LYS A 356 -8.82 22.46 -21.60
CA LYS A 356 -8.00 21.39 -21.04
C LYS A 356 -8.34 20.04 -21.65
N SER A 357 -7.32 19.23 -21.91
CA SER A 357 -7.47 17.84 -22.33
C SER A 357 -7.41 16.88 -21.14
N PHE A 358 -7.98 15.69 -21.32
CA PHE A 358 -7.73 14.56 -20.43
C PHE A 358 -6.24 14.18 -20.48
N PRO A 359 -5.63 13.77 -19.36
CA PRO A 359 -4.24 13.37 -19.33
C PRO A 359 -4.00 12.13 -20.20
N LEU A 360 -3.02 12.22 -21.10
CA LEU A 360 -2.68 11.14 -22.02
C LEU A 360 -2.04 9.96 -21.28
N ASN A 361 -2.38 8.74 -21.71
CA ASN A 361 -1.88 7.47 -21.20
C ASN A 361 -2.07 7.28 -19.68
N SER A 362 -3.03 8.00 -19.08
CA SER A 362 -3.38 7.89 -17.67
C SER A 362 -4.83 7.44 -17.53
N ASP A 363 -5.08 6.51 -16.62
CA ASP A 363 -6.44 6.07 -16.28
C ASP A 363 -7.07 7.09 -15.32
N VAL A 364 -8.15 7.73 -15.74
CA VAL A 364 -8.87 8.74 -14.96
C VAL A 364 -10.25 8.23 -14.58
N GLY A 365 -10.52 8.10 -13.29
CA GLY A 365 -11.86 7.78 -12.79
C GLY A 365 -12.81 8.97 -12.96
N VAL A 366 -13.66 8.93 -13.97
CA VAL A 366 -14.52 10.06 -14.36
C VAL A 366 -15.87 10.07 -13.63
N LEU A 367 -16.42 8.90 -13.34
CA LEU A 367 -17.68 8.71 -12.64
C LEU A 367 -17.56 7.55 -11.65
N LYS A 368 -18.06 7.76 -10.45
CA LYS A 368 -18.18 6.75 -9.40
C LYS A 368 -19.63 6.65 -8.96
N TRP A 369 -20.08 5.45 -8.62
CA TRP A 369 -21.36 5.27 -7.96
C TRP A 369 -21.27 4.37 -6.74
N ARG A 370 -22.18 4.65 -5.80
CA ARG A 370 -22.42 3.83 -4.62
C ARG A 370 -23.92 3.62 -4.45
N LEU A 371 -24.33 2.37 -4.33
CA LEU A 371 -25.63 1.97 -3.80
C LEU A 371 -25.39 1.31 -2.45
N GLN A 372 -26.13 1.71 -1.44
CA GLN A 372 -26.15 1.03 -0.14
C GLN A 372 -27.60 0.83 0.27
N THR A 373 -27.96 -0.41 0.57
CA THR A 373 -29.33 -0.77 0.91
C THR A 373 -29.36 -1.93 1.89
N THR A 374 -30.47 -2.03 2.62
CA THR A 374 -30.84 -3.18 3.46
C THR A 374 -32.15 -3.82 3.00
N ASP A 375 -32.64 -3.42 1.81
CA ASP A 375 -33.85 -3.96 1.22
C ASP A 375 -33.55 -5.25 0.45
N GLU A 376 -34.19 -6.34 0.87
CA GLU A 376 -34.01 -7.69 0.34
C GLU A 376 -34.36 -7.81 -1.14
N SER A 377 -35.24 -6.95 -1.67
CA SER A 377 -35.61 -6.95 -3.09
C SER A 377 -34.44 -6.64 -4.04
N PHE A 378 -33.33 -6.13 -3.50
CA PHE A 378 -32.13 -5.83 -4.28
C PHE A 378 -31.14 -7.01 -4.35
N ILE A 379 -31.33 -8.10 -3.62
CA ILE A 379 -30.44 -9.26 -3.67
C ILE A 379 -30.45 -9.84 -5.09
N PRO A 380 -29.29 -9.98 -5.78
CA PRO A 380 -29.25 -10.51 -7.14
C PRO A 380 -29.41 -12.04 -7.20
N LEU A 381 -28.89 -12.74 -6.19
CA LEU A 381 -28.87 -14.19 -6.07
C LEU A 381 -29.12 -14.55 -4.61
N THR A 382 -30.22 -15.21 -4.34
CA THR A 382 -30.58 -15.71 -3.00
C THR A 382 -29.99 -17.09 -2.81
N ILE A 383 -29.42 -17.35 -1.63
CA ILE A 383 -28.91 -18.68 -1.24
C ILE A 383 -29.65 -19.13 0.00
N ASN A 384 -30.30 -20.28 -0.08
CA ASN A 384 -30.98 -20.93 1.04
C ASN A 384 -30.17 -22.16 1.44
N CYS A 385 -29.73 -22.23 2.70
CA CYS A 385 -28.94 -23.35 3.21
C CYS A 385 -29.64 -23.94 4.44
N TRP A 386 -30.15 -25.17 4.28
CA TRP A 386 -30.95 -25.89 5.27
C TRP A 386 -30.22 -27.16 5.75
N PRO A 387 -29.33 -27.04 6.75
CA PRO A 387 -28.76 -28.20 7.43
C PRO A 387 -29.78 -28.82 8.40
N SER A 388 -29.98 -30.13 8.27
CA SER A 388 -30.86 -30.96 9.09
C SER A 388 -30.04 -32.06 9.78
N GLU A 389 -30.13 -32.17 11.11
CA GLU A 389 -29.44 -33.24 11.84
C GLU A 389 -30.14 -34.58 11.60
N SER A 390 -29.37 -35.58 11.16
CA SER A 390 -29.80 -36.97 11.04
C SER A 390 -28.99 -37.84 12.01
N GLY A 391 -29.48 -39.02 12.39
CA GLY A 391 -28.97 -39.78 13.55
C GLY A 391 -27.46 -40.09 13.56
N ASN A 392 -26.80 -40.08 12.40
CA ASN A 392 -25.35 -40.30 12.26
C ASN A 392 -24.61 -39.14 11.55
N GLY A 393 -25.24 -37.99 11.33
CA GLY A 393 -24.62 -36.86 10.65
C GLY A 393 -25.54 -35.66 10.44
N CYS A 394 -25.24 -34.83 9.46
CA CYS A 394 -26.08 -33.71 9.05
C CYS A 394 -26.28 -33.77 7.54
N ASP A 395 -27.55 -33.74 7.13
CA ASP A 395 -27.97 -33.64 5.75
C ASP A 395 -28.18 -32.16 5.43
N VAL A 396 -27.47 -31.64 4.43
CA VAL A 396 -27.48 -30.23 4.08
C VAL A 396 -28.04 -30.10 2.68
N ASN A 397 -29.16 -29.38 2.56
CA ASN A 397 -29.72 -28.96 1.27
C ASN A 397 -29.43 -27.47 1.06
N ILE A 398 -28.84 -27.13 -0.09
CA ILE A 398 -28.50 -25.77 -0.47
C ILE A 398 -29.13 -25.47 -1.82
N GLU A 399 -29.88 -24.39 -1.89
CA GLU A 399 -30.57 -23.96 -3.08
C GLU A 399 -30.16 -22.52 -3.42
N TYR A 400 -30.01 -22.21 -4.70
CA TYR A 400 -29.90 -20.83 -5.18
C TYR A 400 -31.14 -20.43 -5.98
N GLU A 401 -31.46 -19.14 -5.96
CA GLU A 401 -32.47 -18.55 -6.82
C GLU A 401 -31.99 -17.19 -7.34
N LEU A 402 -31.91 -17.05 -8.67
CA LEU A 402 -31.62 -15.79 -9.35
C LEU A 402 -32.85 -14.89 -9.29
N GLN A 403 -32.72 -13.75 -8.62
CA GLN A 403 -33.79 -12.77 -8.44
C GLN A 403 -33.82 -11.73 -9.57
N GLU A 404 -32.67 -11.42 -10.17
CA GLU A 404 -32.54 -10.41 -11.22
C GLU A 404 -32.28 -11.07 -12.58
N ASP A 405 -33.37 -11.33 -13.33
CA ASP A 405 -33.39 -12.01 -14.64
C ASP A 405 -32.49 -11.38 -15.71
N ARG A 406 -32.14 -10.10 -15.54
CA ARG A 406 -31.32 -9.36 -16.51
C ARG A 406 -29.86 -9.78 -16.42
N LEU A 407 -29.43 -10.27 -15.26
CA LEU A 407 -28.05 -10.66 -15.00
C LEU A 407 -27.74 -12.05 -15.55
N GLU A 408 -26.47 -12.23 -15.87
CA GLU A 408 -25.90 -13.51 -16.29
C GLU A 408 -24.61 -13.68 -15.48
N LEU A 409 -24.68 -14.55 -14.47
CA LEU A 409 -23.58 -14.81 -13.57
C LEU A 409 -22.75 -15.94 -14.17
N ASN A 410 -21.45 -15.73 -14.30
CA ASN A 410 -20.48 -16.65 -14.85
C ASN A 410 -19.49 -17.06 -13.75
N ASP A 411 -18.93 -18.26 -13.87
CA ASP A 411 -17.96 -18.83 -12.93
C ASP A 411 -18.44 -18.72 -11.48
N VAL A 412 -19.68 -19.15 -11.23
CA VAL A 412 -20.31 -19.06 -9.91
C VAL A 412 -19.74 -20.16 -9.02
N VAL A 413 -19.18 -19.78 -7.88
CA VAL A 413 -18.62 -20.69 -6.88
C VAL A 413 -19.27 -20.42 -5.53
N ILE A 414 -20.06 -21.37 -5.04
CA ILE A 414 -20.67 -21.35 -3.71
C ILE A 414 -19.78 -22.22 -2.80
N THR A 415 -19.03 -21.59 -1.90
CA THR A 415 -18.12 -22.25 -0.97
C THR A 415 -18.79 -22.45 0.38
N ILE A 416 -18.88 -23.70 0.81
CA ILE A 416 -19.52 -24.15 2.03
C ILE A 416 -18.44 -24.72 2.97
N PRO A 417 -18.27 -24.18 4.18
CA PRO A 417 -17.34 -24.75 5.15
C PRO A 417 -17.84 -26.11 5.63
N LEU A 418 -16.90 -27.01 5.90
CA LEU A 418 -17.14 -28.34 6.43
C LEU A 418 -16.38 -28.51 7.76
N PRO A 419 -16.89 -29.33 8.69
CA PRO A 419 -16.18 -29.65 9.92
C PRO A 419 -14.86 -30.40 9.64
N ALA A 420 -13.86 -30.17 10.48
CA ALA A 420 -12.55 -30.80 10.32
C ALA A 420 -12.54 -32.23 10.86
N GLY A 421 -11.87 -33.14 10.14
CA GLY A 421 -11.58 -34.51 10.63
C GLY A 421 -12.72 -35.52 10.50
N VAL A 422 -13.81 -35.18 9.80
CA VAL A 422 -14.99 -36.04 9.63
C VAL A 422 -15.02 -36.83 8.30
N GLY A 423 -13.99 -36.68 7.46
CA GLY A 423 -13.91 -37.34 6.15
C GLY A 423 -14.46 -36.48 5.01
N SER A 424 -14.83 -37.12 3.91
CA SER A 424 -15.41 -36.44 2.74
C SER A 424 -16.94 -36.46 2.78
N PRO A 425 -17.61 -35.39 2.32
CA PRO A 425 -19.07 -35.37 2.23
C PRO A 425 -19.57 -36.40 1.23
N VAL A 426 -20.73 -36.99 1.51
CA VAL A 426 -21.46 -37.84 0.57
C VAL A 426 -22.39 -36.94 -0.23
N ILE A 427 -22.08 -36.70 -1.50
CA ILE A 427 -22.90 -35.87 -2.38
C ILE A 427 -24.13 -36.65 -2.85
N GLY A 428 -25.31 -36.05 -2.72
CA GLY A 428 -26.58 -36.53 -3.23
C GLY A 428 -26.86 -35.96 -4.61
N ASP A 429 -28.03 -35.33 -4.79
CA ASP A 429 -28.37 -34.65 -6.03
C ASP A 429 -27.66 -33.29 -6.14
N ILE A 430 -27.21 -32.94 -7.34
CA ILE A 430 -26.46 -31.71 -7.59
C ILE A 430 -26.70 -31.17 -9.00
N ASP A 431 -26.97 -29.86 -9.06
CA ASP A 431 -26.93 -29.10 -10.30
C ASP A 431 -25.53 -28.51 -10.54
N GLY A 432 -24.80 -28.99 -11.53
CA GLY A 432 -23.45 -28.51 -11.86
C GLY A 432 -22.35 -29.42 -11.30
N ASP A 433 -21.21 -28.84 -10.98
CA ASP A 433 -20.02 -29.57 -10.54
C ASP A 433 -19.66 -29.25 -9.09
N TYR A 434 -18.92 -30.12 -8.42
CA TYR A 434 -18.39 -29.86 -7.08
C TYR A 434 -16.91 -30.18 -6.96
N HIS A 435 -16.25 -29.49 -6.03
CA HIS A 435 -14.89 -29.75 -5.63
C HIS A 435 -14.78 -29.77 -4.11
N HIS A 436 -14.18 -30.82 -3.55
CA HIS A 436 -13.93 -30.93 -2.10
C HIS A 436 -12.45 -30.64 -1.81
N ASP A 437 -12.18 -29.51 -1.13
CA ASP A 437 -10.85 -29.18 -0.63
C ASP A 437 -10.71 -29.66 0.82
N SER A 438 -10.12 -30.85 0.98
CA SER A 438 -9.89 -31.46 2.29
C SER A 438 -8.86 -30.72 3.15
N ARG A 439 -8.02 -29.84 2.57
CA ARG A 439 -7.03 -29.06 3.31
C ARG A 439 -7.67 -27.82 3.93
N ARG A 440 -8.61 -27.21 3.22
CA ARG A 440 -9.39 -26.05 3.70
C ARG A 440 -10.66 -26.46 4.44
N ASN A 441 -11.05 -27.73 4.39
CA ASN A 441 -12.33 -28.26 4.87
C ASN A 441 -13.49 -27.48 4.24
N THR A 442 -13.54 -27.40 2.92
CA THR A 442 -14.58 -26.68 2.19
C THR A 442 -15.11 -27.52 1.03
N LEU A 443 -16.42 -27.45 0.84
CA LEU A 443 -17.10 -27.92 -0.36
C LEU A 443 -17.37 -26.72 -1.28
N GLU A 444 -16.80 -26.76 -2.48
CA GLU A 444 -16.99 -25.74 -3.50
C GLU A 444 -17.98 -26.26 -4.54
N TRP A 445 -19.16 -25.63 -4.60
CA TRP A 445 -20.18 -25.92 -5.60
C TRP A 445 -20.01 -24.94 -6.77
N THR A 446 -19.72 -25.47 -7.95
CA THR A 446 -19.33 -24.68 -9.12
C THR A 446 -20.38 -24.79 -10.22
N LEU A 447 -20.91 -23.64 -10.63
CA LEU A 447 -21.85 -23.51 -11.73
C LEU A 447 -21.25 -22.60 -12.83
N PRO A 448 -21.09 -23.10 -14.07
CA PRO A 448 -20.48 -22.30 -15.13
C PRO A 448 -21.25 -21.01 -15.44
N VAL A 449 -22.59 -21.08 -15.50
CA VAL A 449 -23.47 -19.95 -15.81
C VAL A 449 -24.79 -20.08 -15.04
N ILE A 450 -25.27 -18.98 -14.45
CA ILE A 450 -26.62 -18.82 -13.92
C ILE A 450 -27.29 -17.64 -14.63
N ASP A 451 -28.40 -17.90 -15.31
CA ASP A 451 -29.20 -16.94 -16.07
C ASP A 451 -30.71 -17.22 -15.94
N SER A 452 -31.53 -16.47 -16.70
CA SER A 452 -32.98 -16.61 -16.69
C SER A 452 -33.53 -17.99 -17.12
N LYS A 453 -32.72 -18.87 -17.73
CA LYS A 453 -33.10 -20.22 -18.15
C LYS A 453 -32.88 -21.25 -17.04
N ASN A 454 -31.90 -21.02 -16.16
CA ASN A 454 -31.57 -21.89 -15.02
C ASN A 454 -31.56 -21.09 -13.71
N LYS A 455 -32.68 -20.39 -13.46
CA LYS A 455 -32.85 -19.49 -12.31
C LYS A 455 -32.65 -20.16 -10.96
N THR A 456 -32.95 -21.44 -10.86
CA THR A 456 -32.86 -22.22 -9.62
C THR A 456 -31.95 -23.41 -9.81
N GLY A 457 -31.29 -23.82 -8.74
CA GLY A 457 -30.57 -25.08 -8.66
C GLY A 457 -30.33 -25.49 -7.22
N SER A 458 -30.03 -26.77 -7.02
CA SER A 458 -29.87 -27.38 -5.70
C SER A 458 -28.60 -28.23 -5.60
N LEU A 459 -28.08 -28.33 -4.37
CA LEU A 459 -27.03 -29.23 -3.96
C LEU A 459 -27.42 -29.88 -2.63
N GLU A 460 -27.48 -31.19 -2.62
CA GLU A 460 -27.67 -31.99 -1.42
C GLU A 460 -26.40 -32.76 -1.06
N PHE A 461 -26.01 -32.75 0.21
CA PHE A 461 -24.94 -33.61 0.70
C PHE A 461 -25.13 -33.99 2.17
N SER A 462 -24.52 -35.10 2.56
CA SER A 462 -24.53 -35.62 3.92
C SER A 462 -23.11 -35.71 4.47
N ILE A 463 -22.88 -35.18 5.67
CA ILE A 463 -21.58 -35.29 6.36
C ILE A 463 -21.77 -35.25 7.89
N ALA A 464 -20.91 -35.92 8.65
CA ALA A 464 -20.95 -35.80 10.10
C ALA A 464 -20.60 -34.37 10.54
N GLY A 465 -21.42 -33.76 11.39
CA GLY A 465 -21.24 -32.38 11.82
C GLY A 465 -22.49 -31.79 12.46
N HIS A 466 -22.41 -30.52 12.87
CA HIS A 466 -23.53 -29.75 13.38
C HIS A 466 -23.96 -28.67 12.38
N PRO A 467 -25.24 -28.24 12.41
CA PRO A 467 -25.77 -27.21 11.53
C PRO A 467 -24.97 -25.89 11.50
N ASN A 468 -24.22 -25.56 12.54
CA ASN A 468 -23.42 -24.34 12.61
C ASN A 468 -22.08 -24.43 11.87
N ASP A 469 -21.61 -25.64 11.57
CA ASP A 469 -20.31 -25.87 10.92
C ASP A 469 -20.34 -25.48 9.44
N PHE A 470 -21.53 -25.39 8.84
CA PHE A 470 -21.76 -25.09 7.42
C PHE A 470 -21.87 -23.59 7.11
N PHE A 471 -21.59 -22.72 8.09
CA PHE A 471 -21.64 -21.27 7.94
C PHE A 471 -20.29 -20.63 8.29
N PRO A 472 -19.93 -19.49 7.67
CA PRO A 472 -20.68 -18.78 6.64
C PRO A 472 -20.53 -19.41 5.25
N VAL A 473 -21.63 -19.50 4.51
CA VAL A 473 -21.61 -19.81 3.06
C VAL A 473 -21.17 -18.58 2.30
N THR A 474 -20.23 -18.72 1.37
CA THR A 474 -19.72 -17.61 0.57
C THR A 474 -19.94 -17.85 -0.91
N VAL A 475 -20.33 -16.82 -1.65
CA VAL A 475 -20.55 -16.90 -3.10
C VAL A 475 -19.62 -15.96 -3.82
N SER A 476 -18.95 -16.45 -4.85
CA SER A 476 -18.15 -15.67 -5.78
C SER A 476 -18.67 -15.88 -7.19
N PHE A 477 -18.74 -14.82 -7.99
CA PHE A 477 -19.14 -14.90 -9.39
C PHE A 477 -18.60 -13.70 -10.16
N VAL A 478 -18.65 -13.79 -11.48
CA VAL A 478 -18.34 -12.69 -12.41
C VAL A 478 -19.57 -12.43 -13.28
N SER A 479 -19.89 -11.18 -13.56
CA SER A 479 -20.94 -10.83 -14.53
C SER A 479 -20.38 -9.89 -15.58
N LYS A 480 -20.77 -10.10 -16.83
CA LYS A 480 -20.47 -9.16 -17.93
C LYS A 480 -21.43 -7.97 -17.96
N LYS A 481 -22.58 -8.10 -17.30
CA LYS A 481 -23.59 -7.05 -17.20
C LYS A 481 -23.50 -6.37 -15.85
N ASN A 482 -23.62 -5.05 -15.86
CA ASN A 482 -23.73 -4.25 -14.64
C ASN A 482 -25.08 -4.54 -13.96
N TYR A 483 -25.06 -4.61 -12.64
CA TYR A 483 -26.22 -4.66 -11.76
C TYR A 483 -26.99 -3.34 -11.74
N CYS A 484 -26.27 -2.22 -11.67
CA CYS A 484 -26.87 -0.90 -11.87
C CYS A 484 -27.05 -0.64 -13.37
N SER A 485 -28.19 -0.07 -13.77
CA SER A 485 -28.50 0.22 -15.19
C SER A 485 -27.75 1.45 -15.71
N LEU A 486 -26.43 1.45 -15.56
CA LEU A 486 -25.50 2.49 -16.01
C LEU A 486 -24.66 1.95 -17.16
N GLN A 487 -24.79 2.56 -18.33
CA GLN A 487 -24.05 2.18 -19.54
C GLN A 487 -23.49 3.42 -20.25
N VAL A 488 -22.36 3.25 -20.92
CA VAL A 488 -21.83 4.28 -21.81
C VAL A 488 -22.56 4.16 -23.15
N ARG A 489 -23.25 5.22 -23.56
CA ARG A 489 -24.00 5.25 -24.82
C ARG A 489 -23.10 5.60 -26.00
N ASN A 490 -22.35 6.69 -25.87
CA ASN A 490 -21.57 7.27 -26.96
C ASN A 490 -20.40 8.11 -26.44
N ILE A 491 -19.40 8.31 -27.29
CA ILE A 491 -18.27 9.23 -27.07
C ILE A 491 -18.28 10.25 -28.22
N GLU A 492 -18.34 11.53 -27.87
CA GLU A 492 -18.30 12.63 -28.83
C GLU A 492 -16.97 13.40 -28.71
N LEU A 493 -16.39 13.75 -29.85
CA LEU A 493 -15.25 14.67 -29.92
C LEU A 493 -15.75 16.10 -29.77
N ASP A 494 -15.11 16.87 -28.90
CA ASP A 494 -15.29 18.32 -28.88
C ASP A 494 -14.60 18.91 -30.12
N LEU A 495 -15.33 18.97 -31.24
CA LEU A 495 -14.93 19.76 -32.41
C LEU A 495 -14.95 21.22 -32.00
N VAL A 496 -13.76 21.80 -31.80
CA VAL A 496 -13.59 23.25 -31.78
C VAL A 496 -13.99 23.76 -33.17
N ILE A 497 -15.24 24.17 -33.32
CA ILE A 497 -15.65 24.99 -34.46
C ILE A 497 -14.84 26.27 -34.35
N PHE A 498 -13.81 26.42 -35.17
CA PHE A 498 -13.20 27.72 -35.42
C PHE A 498 -14.32 28.61 -35.96
N SER A 499 -14.90 29.46 -35.10
CA SER A 499 -15.64 30.61 -35.56
C SER A 499 -14.66 31.48 -36.34
N PHE A 500 -14.74 31.45 -37.66
CA PHE A 500 -14.07 32.44 -38.49
C PHE A 500 -14.47 33.83 -38.00
N PRO A 501 -13.53 34.74 -37.69
CA PRO A 501 -13.88 36.11 -37.45
C PRO A 501 -14.39 36.67 -38.79
N THR A 502 -15.69 36.92 -38.90
CA THR A 502 -16.20 37.84 -39.91
C THR A 502 -15.63 39.21 -39.59
N HIS A 503 -14.59 39.59 -40.33
CA HIS A 503 -14.21 40.98 -40.52
C HIS A 503 -14.64 41.41 -41.92
N CYS A 504 -15.19 42.62 -41.95
CA CYS A 504 -15.89 43.33 -43.03
C CYS A 504 -17.35 42.91 -43.27
#